data_AF-S4PK55-F1
#
_entry.id   AF-S4PK55-F1
#
_cell.length_a   1.000
_cell.length_b   1.000
_cell.length_c   1.000
_cell.angle_alpha   90.00
_cell.angle_beta   90.00
_cell.angle_gamma   90.00
#
_symmetry.space_group_name_H-M   'P 1'
#
loop_
_entity.id
_entity.type
_entity.pdbx_description
1 polymer ?
#
loop_
_entity_poly.entity_id
_entity_poly.type
_entity_poly.pdbx_seq_one_letter_code
_entity_poly.pdbx_strand_id
1 'polypeptide(L)'
;MTDPPSLDDLSKHSEYHQVVMDVNRSLKRFPPGIPYEQRVALQDQLTVLILRVIMKYPHLKYYQGYHDVAITLLLVCGDKASFPLLCRLSYGPGAPLAPFMQTTLQPTQHLLNYMFPVIRRADDRLADCLDKAGVGTMFALPWYLTWFGH
;
A
#
# COMPACT_ATOMS: atom_id res chain seq x y z
N MET A 1 -11.08 -15.13 -15.74
CA MET A 1 -9.93 -14.46 -15.12
C MET A 1 -8.74 -14.76 -16.01
N THR A 2 -7.96 -13.75 -16.42
CA THR A 2 -6.75 -13.97 -17.20
C THR A 2 -5.68 -14.61 -16.32
N ASP A 3 -4.95 -15.58 -16.85
CA ASP A 3 -3.86 -16.25 -16.16
C ASP A 3 -2.82 -15.23 -15.66
N PRO A 4 -2.14 -15.50 -14.53
CA PRO A 4 -1.07 -14.64 -14.06
C PRO A 4 0.06 -14.57 -15.11
N PRO A 5 0.63 -13.37 -15.36
CA PRO A 5 1.79 -13.21 -16.23
C PRO A 5 2.97 -14.05 -15.71
N SER A 6 3.85 -14.45 -16.63
CA SER A 6 5.03 -15.25 -16.27
C SER A 6 6.02 -14.43 -15.42
N LEU A 7 6.86 -15.09 -14.63
CA LEU A 7 7.91 -14.42 -13.86
C LEU A 7 8.88 -13.62 -14.74
N ASP A 8 9.13 -14.09 -15.97
CA ASP A 8 9.96 -13.38 -16.95
C ASP A 8 9.33 -12.04 -17.36
N ASP A 9 8.02 -12.03 -17.61
CA ASP A 9 7.27 -10.80 -17.94
C ASP A 9 7.25 -9.83 -16.75
N LEU A 10 7.07 -10.34 -15.54
CA LEU A 10 7.09 -9.55 -14.32
C LEU A 10 8.44 -8.87 -14.09
N SER A 11 9.54 -9.60 -14.34
CA SER A 11 10.90 -9.11 -14.13
C SER A 11 11.29 -7.91 -15.00
N LYS A 12 10.61 -7.73 -16.14
CA LYS A 12 10.83 -6.62 -17.08
C LYS A 12 10.17 -5.31 -16.65
N HIS A 13 9.28 -5.34 -15.64
CA HIS A 13 8.60 -4.15 -15.16
C HIS A 13 9.59 -3.22 -14.44
N SER A 14 9.53 -1.91 -14.71
CA SER A 14 10.48 -0.93 -14.15
C SER A 14 10.47 -0.89 -12.61
N GLU A 15 9.33 -1.20 -11.99
CA GLU A 15 9.14 -1.22 -10.54
C GLU A 15 9.44 -2.59 -9.90
N TYR A 16 9.78 -3.62 -10.69
CA TYR A 16 10.02 -4.99 -10.19
C TYR A 16 11.01 -5.04 -9.02
N HIS A 17 12.17 -4.42 -9.22
CA HIS A 17 13.24 -4.46 -8.23
C HIS A 17 12.83 -3.78 -6.91
N GLN A 18 12.09 -2.67 -6.98
CA GLN A 18 11.59 -1.97 -5.80
C GLN A 18 10.57 -2.81 -5.04
N VAL A 19 9.63 -3.46 -5.75
CA VAL A 19 8.62 -4.33 -5.14
C VAL A 19 9.30 -5.50 -4.42
N VAL A 20 10.23 -6.21 -5.07
CA VAL A 20 10.96 -7.33 -4.46
C VAL A 20 11.73 -6.87 -3.22
N MET A 21 12.39 -5.71 -3.29
CA MET A 21 13.15 -5.18 -2.16
C MET A 21 12.24 -4.91 -0.94
N ASP A 22 11.05 -4.36 -1.15
CA ASP A 22 10.09 -4.08 -0.08
C ASP A 22 9.42 -5.35 0.47
N VAL A 23 9.08 -6.30 -0.41
CA VAL A 23 8.55 -7.62 -0.02
C VAL A 23 9.57 -8.41 0.80
N ASN A 24 10.87 -8.26 0.52
CA ASN A 24 11.92 -8.88 1.33
C ASN A 24 12.02 -8.30 2.75
N ARG A 25 11.72 -7.00 2.92
CA ARG A 25 11.73 -6.36 4.24
C ARG A 25 10.50 -6.71 5.09
N SER A 26 9.40 -7.16 4.48
CA SER A 26 8.16 -7.51 5.18
C SER A 26 8.15 -8.93 5.79
N LEU A 27 9.24 -9.70 5.68
CA LEU A 27 9.38 -11.03 6.30
C LEU A 27 9.07 -11.09 7.80
N LYS A 28 9.37 -10.01 8.53
CA LYS A 28 9.11 -9.88 9.96
C LYS A 28 7.62 -9.67 10.29
N ARG A 29 6.80 -9.28 9.30
CA ARG A 29 5.36 -9.05 9.46
C ARG A 29 4.54 -10.34 9.33
N PHE A 30 5.13 -11.41 8.79
CA PHE A 30 4.46 -12.71 8.76
C PHE A 30 4.32 -13.29 10.18
N PRO A 31 3.16 -13.89 10.51
CA PRO A 31 2.95 -14.51 11.82
C PRO A 31 4.08 -15.51 12.17
N PRO A 32 4.59 -15.51 13.42
CA PRO A 32 5.72 -16.34 13.81
C PRO A 32 5.44 -17.84 13.66
N GLY A 33 4.17 -18.25 13.66
CA GLY A 33 3.74 -19.64 13.47
C GLY A 33 3.82 -20.16 12.03
N ILE A 34 4.09 -19.31 11.03
CA ILE A 34 4.23 -19.75 9.63
C ILE A 34 5.67 -20.25 9.39
N PRO A 35 5.88 -21.49 8.89
CA PRO A 35 7.19 -22.01 8.51
C PRO A 35 7.91 -21.12 7.51
N TYR A 36 9.25 -21.09 7.56
CA TYR A 36 10.06 -20.22 6.70
C TYR A 36 9.78 -20.43 5.20
N GLU A 37 9.72 -21.68 4.74
CA GLU A 37 9.43 -22.01 3.34
C GLU A 37 8.07 -21.46 2.88
N GLN A 38 7.06 -21.52 3.75
CA GLN A 38 5.74 -20.97 3.46
C GLN A 38 5.76 -19.44 3.42
N ARG A 39 6.62 -18.77 4.20
CA ARG A 39 6.81 -17.31 4.10
C ARG A 39 7.43 -16.92 2.77
N VAL A 40 8.45 -17.65 2.31
CA VAL A 40 9.08 -17.42 1.00
C VAL A 40 8.05 -17.57 -0.12
N ALA A 41 7.24 -18.63 -0.08
CA ALA A 41 6.16 -18.80 -1.05
C ALA A 41 5.13 -17.65 -1.02
N LEU A 42 4.81 -17.11 0.17
CA LEU A 42 3.92 -15.95 0.29
C LEU A 42 4.56 -14.65 -0.23
N GLN A 43 5.89 -14.49 -0.12
CA GLN A 43 6.60 -13.35 -0.71
C GLN A 43 6.54 -13.38 -2.23
N ASP A 44 6.72 -14.56 -2.83
CA ASP A 44 6.60 -14.72 -4.28
C ASP A 44 5.18 -14.39 -4.74
N GLN A 45 4.17 -14.91 -4.04
CA GLN A 45 2.75 -14.60 -4.29
C GLN A 45 2.46 -13.10 -4.14
N LEU A 46 3.00 -12.45 -3.11
CA LEU A 46 2.83 -11.01 -2.87
C LEU A 46 3.45 -10.16 -3.99
N THR A 47 4.66 -10.53 -4.43
CA THR A 47 5.34 -9.88 -5.55
C THR A 47 4.50 -9.99 -6.83
N VAL A 48 4.04 -11.21 -7.15
CA VAL A 48 3.16 -11.46 -8.30
C VAL A 48 1.86 -10.65 -8.18
N LEU A 49 1.22 -10.64 -7.01
CA LEU A 49 -0.03 -9.90 -6.75
C LEU A 49 0.12 -8.40 -7.03
N ILE A 50 1.16 -7.77 -6.48
CA ILE A 50 1.42 -6.33 -6.65
C ILE A 50 1.69 -6.01 -8.12
N LEU A 51 2.60 -6.76 -8.75
CA LEU A 51 3.01 -6.50 -10.13
C LEU A 51 1.86 -6.70 -11.12
N ARG A 52 1.01 -7.70 -10.88
CA ARG A 52 -0.21 -7.92 -11.69
C ARG A 52 -1.14 -6.71 -11.68
N VAL A 53 -1.27 -6.00 -10.55
CA VAL A 53 -2.14 -4.81 -10.47
C VAL A 53 -1.54 -3.65 -11.26
N ILE A 54 -0.25 -3.34 -11.07
CA ILE A 54 0.39 -2.21 -11.77
C ILE A 54 0.54 -2.48 -13.28
N MET A 55 0.77 -3.73 -13.69
CA MET A 55 0.76 -4.10 -15.11
C MET A 55 -0.62 -3.98 -15.74
N LYS A 56 -1.68 -4.31 -14.99
CA LYS A 56 -3.06 -4.14 -15.44
C LYS A 56 -3.46 -2.66 -15.55
N TYR A 57 -2.88 -1.80 -14.72
CA TYR A 57 -3.14 -0.37 -14.69
C TYR A 57 -1.82 0.43 -14.79
N PRO A 58 -1.21 0.55 -16.00
CA PRO A 58 0.15 1.09 -16.18
C PRO A 58 0.36 2.56 -15.75
N HIS A 59 -0.72 3.28 -15.53
CA HIS A 59 -0.70 4.68 -15.05
C HIS A 59 -0.56 4.77 -13.53
N LEU A 60 -0.84 3.70 -12.79
CA LEU A 60 -0.57 3.63 -11.36
C LEU A 60 0.94 3.54 -11.13
N LYS A 61 1.41 4.16 -10.06
CA LYS A 61 2.79 4.08 -9.56
C LYS A 61 2.81 3.33 -8.25
N TYR A 62 3.74 2.40 -8.11
CA TYR A 62 4.00 1.73 -6.86
C TYR A 62 4.54 2.73 -5.84
N TYR A 63 3.99 2.71 -4.61
CA TYR A 63 4.48 3.49 -3.49
C TYR A 63 4.97 2.56 -2.38
N GLN A 64 5.99 3.00 -1.65
CA GLN A 64 6.50 2.26 -0.50
C GLN A 64 5.46 2.22 0.63
N GLY A 65 5.01 1.01 0.98
CA GLY A 65 3.91 0.75 1.92
C GLY A 65 2.71 0.04 1.29
N TYR A 66 2.61 0.04 -0.04
CA TYR A 66 1.54 -0.68 -0.75
C TYR A 66 1.55 -2.19 -0.48
N HIS A 67 2.75 -2.76 -0.28
CA HIS A 67 2.93 -4.16 0.07
C HIS A 67 2.33 -4.54 1.42
N ASP A 68 2.25 -3.62 2.39
CA ASP A 68 1.62 -3.86 3.71
C ASP A 68 0.10 -4.04 3.61
N VAL A 69 -0.54 -3.29 2.69
CA VAL A 69 -1.96 -3.48 2.39
C VAL A 69 -2.17 -4.78 1.62
N ALA A 70 -1.33 -5.04 0.60
CA ALA A 70 -1.44 -6.22 -0.26
C ALA A 70 -1.22 -7.54 0.51
N ILE A 71 -0.24 -7.61 1.42
CA ILE A 71 0.01 -8.81 2.24
C ILE A 71 -1.18 -9.11 3.16
N THR A 72 -1.82 -8.08 3.72
CA THR A 72 -3.01 -8.25 4.56
C THR A 72 -4.14 -8.92 3.78
N LEU A 73 -4.39 -8.47 2.54
CA LEU A 73 -5.38 -9.11 1.67
C LEU A 73 -4.98 -10.53 1.28
N LEU A 74 -3.70 -10.77 1.01
CA LEU A 74 -3.21 -12.10 0.66
C LEU A 74 -3.39 -13.09 1.81
N LEU A 75 -3.08 -12.69 3.05
CA LEU A 75 -3.21 -13.52 4.24
C LEU A 75 -4.68 -13.81 4.59
N VAL A 76 -5.58 -12.85 4.40
CA VAL A 76 -7.00 -12.99 4.78
C VAL A 76 -7.84 -13.61 3.67
N CYS A 77 -7.63 -13.20 2.43
CA CYS A 77 -8.48 -13.60 1.29
C CYS A 77 -7.85 -14.67 0.40
N GLY A 78 -6.54 -14.94 0.57
CA GLY A 78 -5.80 -15.84 -0.30
C GLY A 78 -5.53 -15.27 -1.70
N ASP A 79 -4.76 -16.01 -2.50
CA ASP A 79 -4.29 -15.58 -3.83
C ASP A 79 -5.44 -15.24 -4.80
N LYS A 80 -6.47 -16.10 -4.88
CA LYS A 80 -7.56 -15.93 -5.86
C LYS A 80 -8.39 -14.67 -5.66
N ALA A 81 -8.71 -14.32 -4.41
CA ALA A 81 -9.57 -13.18 -4.09
C ALA A 81 -8.79 -11.89 -3.87
N SER A 82 -7.51 -11.96 -3.45
CA SER A 82 -6.68 -10.78 -3.21
C SER A 82 -6.48 -9.92 -4.46
N PHE A 83 -6.27 -10.52 -5.64
CA PHE A 83 -6.07 -9.77 -6.89
C PHE A 83 -7.26 -8.87 -7.29
N PRO A 84 -8.50 -9.38 -7.45
CA PRO A 84 -9.63 -8.52 -7.81
C PRO A 84 -9.98 -7.51 -6.71
N LEU A 85 -9.75 -7.83 -5.43
CA LEU A 85 -9.93 -6.87 -4.33
C LEU A 85 -8.92 -5.73 -4.41
N LEU A 86 -7.63 -6.06 -4.55
CA LEU A 86 -6.57 -5.07 -4.65
C LEU A 86 -6.74 -4.18 -5.89
N CYS A 87 -7.19 -4.73 -7.03
CA CYS A 87 -7.56 -3.92 -8.19
C CYS A 87 -8.62 -2.86 -7.87
N ARG A 88 -9.69 -3.22 -7.13
CA ARG A 88 -10.78 -2.30 -6.75
C ARG A 88 -10.33 -1.24 -5.75
N LEU A 89 -9.39 -1.58 -4.87
CA LEU A 89 -8.84 -0.62 -3.91
C LEU A 89 -7.86 0.37 -4.57
N SER A 90 -7.18 -0.06 -5.62
CA SER A 90 -6.12 0.70 -6.30
C SER A 90 -6.59 1.54 -7.47
N TYR A 91 -7.66 1.14 -8.16
CA TYR A 91 -8.11 1.82 -9.37
C TYR A 91 -9.63 1.99 -9.45
N GLY A 92 -10.05 3.15 -9.95
CA GLY A 92 -11.43 3.50 -10.25
C GLY A 92 -11.95 4.68 -9.41
N PRO A 93 -13.15 5.20 -9.73
CA PRO A 93 -13.78 6.25 -8.95
C PRO A 93 -13.98 5.82 -7.50
N GLY A 94 -13.47 6.61 -6.55
CA GLY A 94 -13.58 6.31 -5.11
C GLY A 94 -12.64 5.22 -4.60
N ALA A 95 -11.71 4.72 -5.42
CA ALA A 95 -10.71 3.77 -4.97
C ALA A 95 -9.79 4.40 -3.91
N PRO A 96 -9.73 3.85 -2.68
CA PRO A 96 -9.07 4.52 -1.55
C PRO A 96 -7.54 4.61 -1.68
N LEU A 97 -6.89 3.73 -2.46
CA LEU A 97 -5.44 3.75 -2.65
C LEU A 97 -5.01 4.55 -3.89
N ALA A 98 -5.93 4.87 -4.79
CA ALA A 98 -5.63 5.60 -6.02
C ALA A 98 -4.91 6.95 -5.81
N PRO A 99 -5.20 7.74 -4.75
CA PRO A 99 -4.45 8.97 -4.47
C PRO A 99 -2.95 8.74 -4.18
N PHE A 100 -2.60 7.58 -3.63
CA PHE A 100 -1.23 7.24 -3.23
C PHE A 100 -0.41 6.70 -4.39
N MET A 101 -1.08 6.20 -5.43
CA MET A 101 -0.49 5.59 -6.61
C MET A 101 -0.32 6.58 -7.77
N GLN A 102 -0.26 7.87 -7.46
CA GLN A 102 -0.01 8.94 -8.43
C GLN A 102 1.48 9.27 -8.51
N THR A 103 1.90 9.91 -9.60
CA THR A 103 3.30 10.36 -9.77
C THR A 103 3.74 11.39 -8.73
N THR A 104 2.80 12.15 -8.17
CA THR A 104 3.08 13.17 -7.15
C THR A 104 2.32 12.85 -5.86
N LEU A 105 2.89 13.27 -4.73
CA LEU A 105 2.27 13.10 -3.41
C LEU A 105 1.14 14.12 -3.14
N GLN A 106 0.91 15.08 -4.03
CA GLN A 106 -0.05 16.17 -3.83
C GLN A 106 -1.47 15.68 -3.49
N PRO A 107 -2.03 14.64 -4.16
CA PRO A 107 -3.34 14.10 -3.80
C PRO A 107 -3.38 13.53 -2.38
N THR A 108 -2.34 12.78 -1.99
CA THR A 108 -2.20 12.23 -0.63
C THR A 108 -2.11 13.33 0.42
N GLN A 109 -1.28 14.35 0.16
CA GLN A 109 -1.10 15.47 1.07
C GLN A 109 -2.39 16.29 1.22
N HIS A 110 -3.13 16.49 0.13
CA HIS A 110 -4.45 17.13 0.19
C HIS A 110 -5.42 16.36 1.10
N LEU A 111 -5.43 15.02 1.01
CA LEU A 111 -6.27 14.19 1.89
C LEU A 111 -5.85 14.27 3.35
N LEU A 112 -4.55 14.29 3.64
CA LEU A 112 -4.05 14.41 5.02
C LEU A 112 -4.44 15.75 5.66
N ASN A 113 -4.60 16.82 4.89
CA ASN A 113 -5.01 18.13 5.42
C ASN A 113 -6.43 18.13 6.02
N TYR A 114 -7.29 17.15 5.68
CA TYR A 114 -8.58 16.99 6.35
C TYR A 114 -8.46 16.58 7.82
N MET A 115 -7.29 16.12 8.28
CA MET A 115 -7.07 15.81 9.69
C MET A 115 -7.22 17.04 10.60
N PHE A 116 -6.73 18.21 10.19
CA PHE A 116 -6.74 19.39 11.05
C PHE A 116 -8.16 19.90 11.39
N PRO A 117 -9.09 20.03 10.43
CA PRO A 117 -10.48 20.34 10.76
C PRO A 117 -11.13 19.32 11.71
N VAL A 118 -10.82 18.03 11.55
CA VAL A 118 -11.34 16.96 12.42
C VAL A 118 -10.78 17.08 13.84
N ILE A 119 -9.45 17.28 13.97
CA ILE A 119 -8.78 17.46 15.27
C ILE A 119 -9.33 18.70 15.96
N ARG A 120 -9.44 19.84 15.26
CA ARG A 120 -9.97 21.08 15.82
C ARG A 120 -11.38 20.91 16.37
N ARG A 121 -12.27 20.26 15.59
CA ARG A 121 -13.64 19.96 16.05
C ARG A 121 -13.68 19.09 17.31
N ALA A 122 -12.70 18.21 17.50
CA ALA A 122 -12.63 17.32 18.66
C ALA A 122 -11.92 17.96 19.87
N ASP A 123 -10.85 18.72 19.63
CA ASP A 123 -10.02 19.38 20.63
C ASP A 123 -9.29 20.59 20.01
N ASP A 124 -9.85 21.78 20.22
CA ASP A 124 -9.27 23.05 19.76
C ASP A 124 -7.88 23.31 20.37
N ARG A 125 -7.63 22.92 21.62
CA ARG A 125 -6.36 23.17 22.31
C ARG A 125 -5.24 22.34 21.69
N LEU A 126 -5.53 21.08 21.35
CA LEU A 126 -4.61 20.22 20.63
C LEU A 126 -4.35 20.76 19.22
N ALA A 127 -5.38 21.17 18.49
CA ALA A 127 -5.23 21.73 17.15
C ALA A 127 -4.31 22.96 17.15
N ASP A 128 -4.50 23.90 18.09
CA ASP A 128 -3.66 25.08 18.23
C ASP A 128 -2.22 24.73 18.62
N CYS A 129 -2.03 23.68 19.43
CA CYS A 129 -0.69 23.20 19.79
C CYS A 129 0.05 22.65 18.57
N LEU A 130 -0.62 21.84 17.74
CA LEU A 130 -0.04 21.27 16.51
C LEU A 130 0.29 22.36 15.48
N ASP A 131 -0.59 23.34 15.33
CA ASP A 131 -0.41 24.47 14.41
C ASP A 131 0.79 25.34 14.83
N LYS A 132 0.86 25.74 16.11
CA LYS A 132 2.00 26.50 16.66
C LYS A 132 3.33 25.74 16.57
N ALA A 133 3.29 24.42 16.70
CA ALA A 133 4.48 23.57 16.58
C ALA A 133 4.93 23.36 15.13
N GLY A 134 4.11 23.73 14.14
CA GLY A 134 4.48 23.62 12.72
C GLY A 134 4.69 22.17 12.25
N VAL A 135 4.06 21.19 12.91
CA VAL A 135 4.31 19.75 12.63
C VAL A 135 3.80 19.29 11.27
N GLY A 136 2.88 20.05 10.66
CA GLY A 136 2.21 19.68 9.41
C GLY A 136 1.41 18.38 9.55
N THR A 137 1.25 17.62 8.47
CA THR A 137 0.49 16.35 8.47
C THR A 137 1.33 15.14 8.06
N MET A 138 2.60 15.35 7.73
CA MET A 138 3.49 14.29 7.21
C MET A 138 3.76 13.19 8.22
N PHE A 139 3.61 13.44 9.52
CA PHE A 139 3.74 12.42 10.56
C PHE A 139 2.69 11.29 10.40
N ALA A 140 1.52 11.59 9.83
CA ALA A 140 0.44 10.63 9.62
C ALA A 140 0.54 9.90 8.27
N LEU A 141 1.46 10.32 7.39
CA LEU A 141 1.61 9.72 6.07
C LEU A 141 1.89 8.20 6.14
N PRO A 142 2.82 7.69 6.97
CA PRO A 142 3.07 6.25 7.04
C PRO A 142 1.84 5.46 7.45
N TRP A 143 1.05 5.97 8.40
CA TRP A 143 -0.19 5.34 8.84
C TRP A 143 -1.21 5.26 7.71
N TYR A 144 -1.33 6.34 6.95
CA TYR A 144 -2.31 6.43 5.88
C TYR A 144 -1.95 5.55 4.67
N LEU A 145 -0.67 5.52 4.29
CA LEU A 145 -0.17 4.69 3.19
C LEU A 145 -0.29 3.19 3.48
N THR A 146 -0.09 2.79 4.74
CA THR A 146 -0.02 1.36 5.12
C THR A 146 -1.31 0.86 5.78
N TRP A 147 -2.35 1.69 5.82
CA TRP A 147 -3.59 1.40 6.58
C TRP A 147 -3.31 0.94 8.01
N PHE A 148 -2.43 1.66 8.70
CA PHE A 148 -2.04 1.40 10.09
C PHE A 148 -1.44 0.00 10.33
N GLY A 149 -0.88 -0.65 9.29
CA GLY A 149 -0.26 -1.97 9.42
C GLY A 149 1.08 -1.99 10.17
N HIS A 150 1.58 -0.84 10.61
CA HIS A 150 2.89 -0.68 11.24
C HIS A 150 2.88 -0.64 12.76
#